data_AF-A0A3C0C4K8-F1
#
_entry.id   AF-A0A3C0C4K8-F1
#
_cell.length_a   1.000
_cell.length_b   1.000
_cell.length_c   1.000
_cell.angle_alpha   90.00
_cell.angle_beta   90.00
_cell.angle_gamma   90.00
#
_symmetry.space_group_name_H-M   'P 1'
#
loop_
_entity.id
_entity.type
_entity.pdbx_description
1 polymer ?
#
loop_
_entity_poly.entity_id
_entity_poly.type
_entity_poly.pdbx_seq_one_letter_code
_entity_poly.pdbx_strand_id
1 'polypeptide(L)'
;ESRGLVERFRASGYFDIVGTVESTKETDRLIDRNIAHMVLVVPEGFGGSVKRGEPVDIQAVYDGSDANTTSIAMGYTEAITSRYSQSKGAKDPSGQIDLRLRVWYNPELKSRWFIIPGLIAIIMGVISALLTSLTVSREWEQGTMEQLLSTPIHPVELFLGKITPYFLIGMIDVLISVAVGVWIFGVPLRGSFLFLLVVSSL
;
A
#
# COMPACT_ATOMS: atom_id res chain seq x y z
N GLU A 1 3.12 29.95 -20.10
CA GLU A 1 2.17 29.86 -18.98
C GLU A 1 1.95 28.41 -18.54
N SER A 2 1.45 27.49 -19.38
CA SER A 2 1.37 26.05 -19.03
C SER A 2 2.73 25.47 -18.61
N ARG A 3 3.80 25.81 -19.34
CA ARG A 3 5.19 25.49 -18.96
C ARG A 3 5.58 25.98 -17.56
N GLY A 4 5.06 27.13 -17.12
CA GLY A 4 5.38 27.70 -15.81
C GLY A 4 4.73 26.92 -14.67
N LEU A 5 3.53 26.36 -14.88
CA LEU A 5 2.91 25.44 -13.93
C LEU A 5 3.69 24.12 -13.86
N VAL A 6 4.00 23.52 -15.00
CA VAL A 6 4.79 22.28 -15.10
C VAL A 6 6.16 22.42 -14.44
N GLU A 7 6.80 23.57 -14.61
CA GLU A 7 8.09 23.88 -13.97
C GLU A 7 7.97 23.94 -12.44
N ARG A 8 6.84 24.39 -11.87
CA ARG A 8 6.61 24.33 -10.41
C ARG A 8 6.46 22.90 -9.91
N PHE A 9 5.82 22.02 -10.67
CA PHE A 9 5.76 20.60 -10.33
C PHE A 9 7.15 19.97 -10.33
N ARG A 10 7.97 20.25 -11.34
CA ARG A 10 9.36 19.78 -11.40
C ARG A 10 10.23 20.37 -10.27
N ALA A 11 10.10 21.67 -10.00
CA ALA A 11 10.89 22.36 -8.99
C ALA A 11 10.52 21.99 -7.55
N SER A 12 9.33 21.39 -7.34
CA SER A 12 8.90 20.95 -6.01
C SER A 12 9.73 19.79 -5.45
N GLY A 13 10.41 19.02 -6.31
CA GLY A 13 11.18 17.83 -5.91
C GLY A 13 10.34 16.62 -5.52
N TYR A 14 9.01 16.75 -5.47
CA TYR A 14 8.09 15.65 -5.14
C TYR A 14 7.59 14.87 -6.38
N PHE A 15 7.78 15.43 -7.58
CA PHE A 15 7.33 14.85 -8.83
C PHE A 15 8.48 14.75 -9.83
N ASP A 16 8.63 13.57 -10.44
CA ASP A 16 9.45 13.38 -11.62
C ASP A 16 8.57 13.34 -12.87
N ILE A 17 8.98 14.07 -13.91
CA ILE A 17 8.20 14.21 -15.13
C ILE A 17 8.70 13.18 -16.13
N VAL A 18 7.96 12.07 -16.24
CA VAL A 18 8.30 10.93 -17.11
C VAL A 18 8.00 11.16 -18.59
N GLY A 19 7.11 12.09 -18.92
CA GLY A 19 6.73 12.37 -20.31
C GLY A 19 5.60 13.39 -20.45
N THR A 20 5.24 13.69 -21.70
CA THR A 20 4.04 14.48 -22.05
C THR A 20 3.14 13.59 -22.89
N VAL A 21 1.84 13.66 -22.62
CA VAL A 21 0.82 12.83 -23.25
C VAL A 21 -0.08 13.70 -24.10
N GLU A 22 -0.32 13.30 -25.35
CA GLU A 22 -1.15 14.07 -26.30
C GLU A 22 -2.57 13.48 -26.45
N SER A 23 -2.80 12.26 -25.95
CA SER A 23 -4.08 11.56 -26.06
C SER A 23 -4.48 10.87 -24.77
N THR A 24 -5.79 10.87 -24.47
CA THR A 24 -6.37 10.15 -23.34
C THR A 24 -6.06 8.64 -23.37
N LYS A 25 -5.97 8.03 -24.56
CA LYS A 25 -5.62 6.60 -24.69
C LYS A 25 -4.19 6.28 -24.22
N GLU A 26 -3.30 7.26 -24.35
CA GLU A 26 -1.91 7.10 -23.93
C GLU A 26 -1.79 7.32 -22.41
N THR A 27 -2.62 8.20 -21.83
CA THR A 27 -2.79 8.32 -20.37
C THR A 27 -3.15 6.98 -19.74
N ASP A 28 -4.16 6.28 -20.27
CA ASP A 28 -4.58 4.96 -19.79
C ASP A 28 -3.41 3.97 -19.83
N ARG A 29 -2.69 3.93 -20.95
CA ARG A 29 -1.57 3.00 -21.14
C ARG A 29 -0.41 3.26 -20.18
N LEU A 30 -0.13 4.52 -19.86
CA LEU A 30 0.97 4.89 -18.96
C LEU A 30 0.64 4.55 -17.49
N ILE A 31 -0.62 4.75 -17.09
CA ILE A 31 -1.11 4.39 -15.75
C ILE A 31 -1.15 2.85 -15.63
N ASP A 32 -1.75 2.15 -16.58
CA ASP A 32 -1.89 0.68 -16.55
C ASP A 32 -0.54 -0.05 -16.55
N ARG A 33 0.46 0.51 -17.23
CA ARG A 33 1.82 -0.05 -17.26
C ARG A 33 2.67 0.34 -16.05
N ASN A 34 2.10 1.04 -15.08
CA ASN A 34 2.79 1.51 -13.88
C ASN A 34 4.02 2.39 -14.22
N ILE A 35 3.93 3.15 -15.32
CA ILE A 35 4.97 4.07 -15.79
C ILE A 35 4.73 5.47 -15.19
N ALA A 36 3.46 5.87 -15.06
CA ALA A 36 3.08 7.13 -14.46
C ALA A 36 2.02 6.89 -13.37
N HIS A 37 2.28 7.38 -12.16
CA HIS A 37 1.34 7.30 -11.03
C HIS A 37 0.33 8.46 -11.01
N MET A 38 0.61 9.53 -11.77
CA MET A 38 -0.25 10.70 -11.90
C MET A 38 -0.15 11.29 -13.30
N VAL A 39 -1.27 11.73 -13.85
CA VAL A 39 -1.35 12.50 -15.10
C VAL A 39 -2.09 13.80 -14.86
N LEU A 40 -1.44 14.93 -15.15
CA LEU A 40 -2.00 16.27 -15.06
C LEU A 40 -2.48 16.72 -16.45
N VAL A 41 -3.80 16.92 -16.59
CA VAL A 41 -4.45 17.39 -17.81
C VAL A 41 -4.67 18.89 -17.69
N VAL A 42 -3.96 19.65 -18.53
CA VAL A 42 -4.08 21.11 -18.61
C VAL A 42 -4.84 21.46 -19.90
N PRO A 43 -5.98 22.17 -19.82
CA PRO A 43 -6.80 22.46 -21.00
C PRO A 43 -6.12 23.41 -21.98
N GLU A 44 -6.55 23.34 -23.24
CA GLU A 44 -6.14 24.31 -24.26
C GLU A 44 -6.56 25.72 -23.86
N GLY A 45 -5.70 26.71 -24.10
CA GLY A 45 -5.98 28.09 -23.73
C GLY A 45 -5.72 28.46 -22.26
N PHE A 46 -5.25 27.52 -21.42
CA PHE A 46 -4.90 27.74 -20.00
C PHE A 46 -4.15 29.07 -19.76
N GLY A 47 -3.09 29.31 -20.54
CA GLY A 47 -2.29 30.52 -20.36
C GLY A 47 -3.00 31.83 -20.67
N GLY A 48 -3.99 31.81 -21.57
CA GLY A 48 -4.81 32.97 -21.89
C GLY A 48 -5.82 33.23 -20.78
N SER A 49 -6.55 32.20 -20.35
CA SER A 49 -7.57 32.32 -19.30
C SER A 49 -7.00 32.71 -17.95
N VAL A 50 -5.85 32.13 -17.56
CA VAL A 50 -5.13 32.54 -16.34
C VAL A 50 -4.73 34.03 -16.39
N LYS A 51 -4.23 34.52 -17.53
CA LYS A 51 -3.88 35.94 -17.68
C LYS A 51 -5.09 36.88 -17.65
N ARG A 52 -6.25 36.40 -18.11
CA ARG A 52 -7.51 37.16 -18.13
C ARG A 52 -8.26 37.15 -16.80
N GLY A 53 -7.79 36.41 -15.79
CA GLY A 53 -8.54 36.27 -14.53
C GLY A 53 -9.71 35.31 -14.61
N GLU A 54 -9.81 34.53 -15.69
CA GLU A 54 -10.91 33.57 -15.88
C GLU A 54 -10.61 32.27 -15.10
N PRO A 55 -11.64 31.64 -14.50
CA PRO A 55 -11.49 30.34 -13.88
C PRO A 55 -11.13 29.28 -14.93
N VAL A 56 -10.17 28.41 -14.60
CA VAL A 56 -9.75 27.30 -15.46
C VAL A 56 -9.74 25.99 -14.70
N ASP A 57 -10.38 24.97 -15.27
CA ASP A 57 -10.40 23.63 -14.70
C ASP A 57 -9.13 22.86 -15.11
N ILE A 58 -8.36 22.41 -14.14
CA ILE A 58 -7.24 21.47 -14.35
C ILE A 58 -7.65 20.13 -13.76
N GLN A 59 -7.39 19.04 -14.46
CA GLN A 59 -7.65 17.71 -13.93
C GLN A 59 -6.35 16.99 -13.59
N ALA A 60 -6.29 16.37 -12.40
CA ALA A 60 -5.21 15.46 -12.05
C ALA A 60 -5.78 14.05 -11.84
N VAL A 61 -5.28 13.09 -12.61
CA VAL A 61 -5.67 11.69 -12.57
C VAL A 61 -4.58 10.90 -11.85
N TYR A 62 -4.94 10.09 -10.85
CA TYR A 62 -4.00 9.30 -10.05
C TYR A 62 -4.28 7.79 -10.16
N ASP A 63 -3.22 7.00 -10.06
CA ASP A 63 -3.33 5.56 -9.79
C ASP A 63 -3.53 5.30 -8.29
N GLY A 64 -4.76 4.93 -7.91
CA GLY A 64 -5.13 4.62 -6.53
C GLY A 64 -4.65 3.27 -6.01
N SER A 65 -3.84 2.53 -6.78
CA SER A 65 -3.27 1.24 -6.34
C SER A 65 -2.51 1.37 -5.01
N ASP A 66 -1.79 2.47 -4.80
CA ASP A 66 -1.25 2.88 -3.50
C ASP A 66 -1.97 4.14 -3.00
N ALA A 67 -2.92 3.93 -2.09
CA ALA A 67 -3.71 5.01 -1.51
C ALA A 67 -2.90 5.98 -0.64
N ASN A 68 -1.81 5.55 -0.01
CA ASN A 68 -0.96 6.43 0.79
C ASN A 68 -0.17 7.38 -0.13
N THR A 69 0.49 6.81 -1.14
CA THR A 69 1.23 7.58 -2.14
C THR A 69 0.29 8.54 -2.90
N THR A 70 -0.90 8.08 -3.28
CA THR A 70 -1.92 8.92 -3.93
C THR A 70 -2.38 10.07 -3.05
N SER A 71 -2.65 9.84 -1.77
CA SER A 71 -3.09 10.90 -0.84
C SER A 71 -2.02 11.98 -0.66
N ILE A 72 -0.76 11.58 -0.54
CA ILE A 72 0.38 12.50 -0.45
C ILE A 72 0.52 13.31 -1.75
N ALA A 73 0.45 12.65 -2.90
CA ALA A 73 0.53 13.31 -4.20
C ALA A 73 -0.61 14.31 -4.44
N MET A 74 -1.84 13.98 -4.02
CA MET A 74 -2.99 14.89 -4.05
C MET A 74 -2.72 16.16 -3.23
N GLY A 75 -2.27 16.00 -1.98
CA GLY A 75 -1.97 17.15 -1.12
C GLY A 75 -0.88 18.07 -1.69
N TYR A 76 0.17 17.51 -2.29
CA TYR A 76 1.19 18.32 -2.96
C TYR A 76 0.67 19.01 -4.21
N THR A 77 -0.15 18.33 -5.01
CA THR A 77 -0.75 18.91 -6.22
C THR A 77 -1.64 20.11 -5.86
N GLU A 78 -2.50 19.98 -4.85
CA GLU A 78 -3.30 21.09 -4.32
C GLU A 78 -2.43 22.25 -3.81
N ALA A 79 -1.38 21.95 -3.06
CA ALA A 79 -0.48 22.98 -2.55
C ALA A 79 0.25 23.74 -3.68
N ILE A 80 0.68 23.03 -4.73
CA ILE A 80 1.38 23.62 -5.88
C ILE A 80 0.40 24.48 -6.71
N THR A 81 -0.79 23.98 -7.02
CA THR A 81 -1.79 24.71 -7.81
C THR A 81 -2.30 25.94 -7.06
N SER A 82 -2.55 25.83 -5.76
CA SER A 82 -2.95 26.96 -4.91
C SER A 82 -1.87 28.05 -4.88
N ARG A 83 -0.59 27.69 -4.65
CA ARG A 83 0.52 28.64 -4.69
C ARG A 83 0.71 29.28 -6.07
N TYR A 84 0.50 28.52 -7.14
CA TYR A 84 0.57 29.04 -8.50
C TYR A 84 -0.56 30.06 -8.75
N SER A 85 -1.79 29.75 -8.34
CA SER A 85 -2.96 30.63 -8.42
C SER A 85 -2.73 31.95 -7.66
N GLN A 86 -2.26 31.88 -6.42
CA GLN A 86 -1.90 33.07 -5.62
C GLN A 86 -0.83 33.93 -6.29
N SER A 87 0.21 33.31 -6.88
CA SER A 87 1.27 34.05 -7.58
C SER A 87 0.80 34.78 -8.83
N LYS A 88 -0.39 34.45 -9.35
CA LYS A 88 -1.02 35.09 -10.52
C LYS A 88 -2.07 36.13 -10.13
N GLY A 89 -2.19 36.46 -8.83
CA GLY A 89 -3.05 37.54 -8.35
C GLY A 89 -4.46 37.10 -7.96
N ALA A 90 -4.72 35.79 -7.87
CA ALA A 90 -5.97 35.29 -7.29
C ALA A 90 -6.09 35.75 -5.84
N LYS A 91 -7.11 36.57 -5.53
CA LYS A 91 -7.43 37.00 -4.16
C LYS A 91 -8.08 35.90 -3.31
N ASP A 92 -8.61 34.88 -3.97
CA ASP A 92 -9.26 33.73 -3.36
C ASP A 92 -8.51 32.46 -3.78
N PRO A 93 -8.11 31.57 -2.85
CA PRO A 93 -7.48 30.28 -3.18
C PRO A 93 -8.32 29.40 -4.13
N SER A 94 -9.62 29.65 -4.26
CA SER A 94 -10.54 28.95 -5.18
C SER A 94 -10.77 29.66 -6.53
N GLY A 95 -10.29 30.89 -6.71
CA GLY A 95 -10.91 31.82 -7.68
C GLY A 95 -10.44 31.78 -9.13
N GLN A 96 -9.38 31.05 -9.48
CA GLN A 96 -8.79 31.16 -10.83
C GLN A 96 -8.35 29.82 -11.44
N ILE A 97 -8.11 28.79 -10.61
CA ILE A 97 -7.77 27.45 -11.04
C ILE A 97 -8.58 26.46 -10.19
N ASP A 98 -9.53 25.76 -10.80
CA ASP A 98 -10.28 24.68 -10.16
C ASP A 98 -9.56 23.36 -10.42
N LEU A 99 -9.04 22.73 -9.36
CA LEU A 99 -8.32 21.46 -9.46
C LEU A 99 -9.28 20.29 -9.23
N ARG A 100 -9.55 19.54 -10.30
CA ARG A 100 -10.38 18.33 -10.26
C ARG A 100 -9.50 17.09 -10.09
N LEU A 101 -9.46 16.58 -8.86
CA LEU A 101 -8.75 15.34 -8.53
C LEU A 101 -9.62 14.13 -8.89
N ARG A 102 -9.03 13.16 -9.61
CA ARG A 102 -9.70 11.90 -9.97
C ARG A 102 -8.78 10.72 -9.70
N VAL A 103 -9.23 9.77 -8.88
CA VAL A 103 -8.47 8.55 -8.56
C VAL A 103 -9.02 7.38 -9.37
N TRP A 104 -8.15 6.70 -10.11
CA TRP A 104 -8.43 5.44 -10.81
C TRP A 104 -8.01 4.25 -9.95
N TYR A 105 -8.58 3.07 -10.20
CA TYR A 105 -8.32 1.81 -9.48
C TYR A 105 -8.72 1.73 -7.98
N ASN A 106 -8.70 2.83 -7.21
CA ASN A 106 -9.20 2.87 -5.83
C ASN A 106 -9.85 4.23 -5.48
N PRO A 107 -11.05 4.52 -5.99
CA PRO A 107 -11.71 5.81 -5.77
C PRO A 107 -11.97 6.14 -4.30
N GLU A 108 -12.07 5.12 -3.45
CA GLU A 108 -12.30 5.26 -2.01
C GLU A 108 -11.00 5.39 -1.20
N LEU A 109 -9.83 5.31 -1.84
CA LEU A 109 -8.49 5.33 -1.21
C LEU A 109 -8.40 4.41 0.02
N LYS A 110 -9.05 3.24 -0.04
CA LYS A 110 -9.04 2.29 1.09
C LYS A 110 -7.72 1.54 1.13
N SER A 111 -6.75 2.01 1.92
CA SER A 111 -5.48 1.31 2.22
C SER A 111 -5.67 0.00 3.01
N ARG A 112 -6.91 -0.27 3.46
CA ARG A 112 -7.34 -1.46 4.20
C ARG A 112 -6.93 -2.78 3.53
N TRP A 113 -6.82 -2.79 2.20
CA TRP A 113 -6.56 -3.99 1.41
C TRP A 113 -5.08 -4.39 1.36
N PHE A 114 -4.16 -3.46 1.64
CA PHE A 114 -2.71 -3.70 1.64
C PHE A 114 -2.10 -3.72 3.05
N ILE A 115 -2.52 -2.80 3.92
CA ILE A 115 -1.93 -2.66 5.26
C ILE A 115 -2.32 -3.83 6.17
N ILE A 116 -3.55 -4.31 6.04
CA ILE A 116 -4.09 -5.32 6.96
C ILE A 116 -3.40 -6.68 6.81
N PRO A 117 -3.21 -7.23 5.58
CA PRO A 117 -2.45 -8.46 5.44
C PRO A 117 -1.03 -8.36 6.03
N GLY A 118 -0.36 -7.22 5.83
CA GLY A 118 0.98 -6.98 6.39
C GLY A 118 0.99 -6.96 7.92
N LEU A 119 0.02 -6.29 8.54
CA LEU A 119 -0.12 -6.28 9.99
C LEU A 119 -0.44 -7.66 10.57
N ILE A 120 -1.29 -8.44 9.89
CA ILE A 120 -1.60 -9.82 10.29
C ILE A 120 -0.32 -10.66 10.29
N ALA A 121 0.50 -10.58 9.25
CA ALA A 121 1.76 -11.31 9.18
C ALA A 121 2.74 -10.91 10.31
N ILE A 122 2.82 -9.63 10.66
CA ILE A 122 3.65 -9.15 11.77
C ILE A 122 3.14 -9.69 13.11
N ILE A 123 1.82 -9.60 13.35
CA ILE A 123 1.21 -10.09 14.60
C ILE A 123 1.44 -11.60 14.75
N MET A 124 1.25 -12.38 13.68
CA MET A 124 1.57 -13.80 13.65
C MET A 124 3.03 -14.08 14.00
N GLY A 125 3.95 -13.32 13.39
CA GLY A 125 5.38 -13.46 13.66
C GLY A 125 5.72 -13.23 15.14
N VAL A 126 5.11 -12.22 15.75
CA VAL A 126 5.29 -11.92 17.18
C VAL A 126 4.70 -13.03 18.06
N ILE A 127 3.49 -13.51 17.77
CA ILE A 127 2.85 -14.59 18.53
C ILE A 127 3.66 -15.89 18.41
N SER A 128 4.11 -16.23 17.21
CA SER A 128 4.94 -17.41 16.95
C SER A 128 6.28 -17.35 17.69
N ALA A 129 6.94 -16.19 17.69
CA ALA A 129 8.18 -15.98 18.43
C ALA A 129 7.98 -16.10 19.94
N LEU A 130 6.89 -15.53 20.48
CA LEU A 130 6.54 -15.63 21.90
C LEU A 130 6.24 -17.08 22.31
N LEU A 131 5.43 -17.81 21.54
CA LEU A 131 5.14 -19.22 21.80
C LEU A 131 6.41 -20.07 21.78
N THR A 132 7.26 -19.86 20.79
CA THR A 132 8.54 -20.57 20.67
C THR A 132 9.44 -20.27 21.89
N SER A 133 9.56 -19.00 22.28
CA SER A 133 10.39 -18.58 23.42
C SER A 133 9.88 -19.16 24.74
N LEU A 134 8.57 -19.11 24.99
CA LEU A 134 7.96 -19.63 26.22
C LEU A 134 8.13 -21.15 26.33
N THR A 135 7.96 -21.85 25.21
CA THR A 135 8.16 -23.29 25.13
C THR A 135 9.59 -23.68 25.44
N VAL A 136 10.56 -23.05 24.76
CA VAL A 136 11.99 -23.32 25.01
C VAL A 136 12.31 -23.03 26.48
N SER A 137 11.90 -21.88 27.01
CA SER A 137 12.13 -21.54 28.43
C SER A 137 11.56 -22.59 29.38
N ARG A 138 10.33 -23.07 29.14
CA ARG A 138 9.69 -24.10 29.97
C ARG A 138 10.41 -25.44 29.92
N GLU A 139 10.92 -25.83 28.76
CA GLU A 139 11.69 -27.08 28.62
C GLU A 139 13.00 -27.02 29.40
N TRP A 140 13.67 -25.87 29.36
CA TRP A 140 14.87 -25.61 30.16
C TRP A 140 14.56 -25.61 31.67
N GLU A 141 13.49 -24.95 32.09
CA GLU A 141 13.07 -24.89 33.51
C GLU A 141 12.64 -26.26 34.07
N GLN A 142 12.00 -27.10 33.25
CA GLN A 142 11.55 -28.42 33.66
C GLN A 142 12.67 -29.48 33.71
N GLY A 143 13.89 -29.14 33.26
CA GLY A 143 15.03 -30.08 33.28
C GLY A 143 14.84 -31.30 32.36
N THR A 144 13.83 -31.29 31.49
CA THR A 144 13.52 -32.42 30.59
C THR A 144 14.65 -32.70 29.61
N MET A 145 15.48 -31.71 29.31
CA MET A 145 16.66 -31.88 28.45
C MET A 145 17.66 -32.91 29.01
N GLU A 146 17.80 -32.99 30.34
CA GLU A 146 18.70 -33.93 31.02
C GLU A 146 18.07 -35.34 31.12
N GLN A 147 16.75 -35.43 31.27
CA GLN A 147 16.03 -36.71 31.24
C GLN A 147 15.99 -37.37 29.85
N LEU A 148 15.99 -36.56 28.79
CA LEU A 148 15.99 -37.04 27.40
C LEU A 148 17.33 -37.64 26.96
N LEU A 149 18.44 -37.22 27.57
CA LEU A 149 19.77 -37.79 27.31
C LEU A 149 19.97 -39.17 27.97
N SER A 150 19.17 -39.51 28.98
CA SER A 150 19.30 -40.78 29.72
C SER A 150 18.29 -41.87 29.30
N THR A 151 17.40 -41.58 28.36
CA THR A 151 16.38 -42.52 27.87
C THR A 151 16.82 -43.19 26.55
N PRO A 152 16.55 -44.49 26.35
CA PRO A 152 16.98 -45.23 25.16
C PRO A 152 15.98 -45.00 24.00
N ILE A 153 15.76 -43.75 23.62
CA ILE A 153 14.82 -43.34 22.56
C ILE A 153 15.62 -42.70 21.43
N HIS A 154 15.30 -43.01 20.18
CA HIS A 154 16.01 -42.43 19.05
C HIS A 154 15.78 -40.91 18.97
N PRO A 155 16.84 -40.09 18.78
CA PRO A 155 16.72 -38.62 18.73
C PRO A 155 15.69 -38.12 17.72
N VAL A 156 15.52 -38.83 16.59
CA VAL A 156 14.62 -38.46 15.49
C VAL A 156 13.14 -38.66 15.86
N GLU A 157 12.80 -39.73 16.57
CA GLU A 157 11.42 -39.99 17.03
C GLU A 157 10.98 -38.96 18.05
N LEU A 158 11.88 -38.60 18.96
CA LEU A 158 11.67 -37.54 19.92
C LEU A 158 11.46 -36.19 19.22
N PHE A 159 12.30 -35.88 18.23
CA PHE A 159 12.21 -34.64 17.47
C PHE A 159 10.89 -34.54 16.68
N LEU A 160 10.48 -35.63 16.03
CA LEU A 160 9.21 -35.71 15.28
C LEU A 160 7.99 -35.59 16.19
N GLY A 161 7.97 -36.31 17.31
CA GLY A 161 6.87 -36.25 18.28
C GLY A 161 6.69 -34.85 18.89
N LYS A 162 7.77 -34.09 18.95
CA LYS A 162 7.82 -32.74 19.50
C LYS A 162 7.52 -31.66 18.45
N ILE A 163 8.03 -31.80 17.23
CA ILE A 163 7.73 -30.87 16.12
C ILE A 163 6.28 -30.97 15.67
N THR A 164 5.67 -32.16 15.69
CA THR A 164 4.28 -32.38 15.24
C THR A 164 3.27 -31.44 15.93
N PRO A 165 3.22 -31.35 17.28
CA PRO A 165 2.32 -30.41 17.94
C PRO A 165 2.64 -28.94 17.64
N TYR A 166 3.91 -28.57 17.42
CA TYR A 166 4.26 -27.18 17.05
C TYR A 166 3.84 -26.83 15.62
N PHE A 167 4.01 -27.76 14.69
CA PHE A 167 3.52 -27.61 13.33
C PHE A 167 1.98 -27.44 13.32
N LEU A 168 1.26 -28.22 14.13
CA LEU A 168 -0.19 -28.07 14.28
C LEU A 168 -0.58 -26.70 14.86
N ILE A 169 0.14 -26.20 15.87
CA ILE A 169 -0.11 -24.86 16.43
C ILE A 169 0.13 -23.78 15.37
N GLY A 170 1.21 -23.85 14.59
CA GLY A 170 1.48 -22.92 13.50
C GLY A 170 0.39 -22.94 12.41
N MET A 171 -0.11 -24.13 12.07
CA MET A 171 -1.19 -24.27 11.09
C MET A 171 -2.52 -23.68 11.59
N ILE A 172 -2.80 -23.81 12.89
CA ILE A 172 -3.94 -23.16 13.54
C ILE A 172 -3.78 -21.64 13.52
N ASP A 173 -2.57 -21.12 13.77
CA ASP A 173 -2.30 -19.67 13.74
C ASP A 173 -2.52 -19.07 12.34
N VAL A 174 -2.09 -19.77 11.29
CA VAL A 174 -2.38 -19.41 9.88
C VAL A 174 -3.89 -19.37 9.63
N LEU A 175 -4.62 -20.40 10.06
CA LEU A 175 -6.08 -20.48 9.90
C LEU A 175 -6.79 -19.31 10.58
N ILE A 176 -6.43 -19.00 11.83
CA ILE A 176 -7.00 -17.89 12.60
C ILE A 176 -6.73 -16.57 11.89
N SER A 177 -5.50 -16.36 11.45
CA SER A 177 -5.07 -15.12 10.81
C SER A 177 -5.77 -14.86 9.47
N VAL A 178 -5.94 -15.91 8.67
CA VAL A 178 -6.73 -15.85 7.44
C VAL A 178 -8.21 -15.56 7.76
N ALA A 179 -8.79 -16.22 8.76
CA ALA A 179 -10.17 -16.00 9.17
C ALA A 179 -10.41 -14.55 9.65
N VAL A 180 -9.49 -14.00 10.44
CA VAL A 180 -9.51 -12.60 10.88
C VAL A 180 -9.43 -11.64 9.69
N GLY A 181 -8.51 -11.88 8.75
CA GLY A 181 -8.35 -11.07 7.53
C GLY A 181 -9.62 -11.01 6.67
N VAL A 182 -10.31 -12.15 6.52
CA VAL A 182 -11.54 -12.23 5.70
C VAL A 182 -12.77 -11.71 6.45
N TRP A 183 -13.03 -12.20 7.66
CA TRP A 183 -14.30 -11.96 8.34
C TRP A 183 -14.34 -10.62 9.09
N ILE A 184 -13.26 -10.22 9.75
CA ILE A 184 -13.21 -8.94 10.48
C ILE A 184 -12.84 -7.82 9.52
N PHE A 185 -11.83 -8.07 8.68
CA PHE A 185 -11.28 -7.04 7.83
C PHE A 185 -11.76 -7.07 6.38
N GLY A 186 -12.59 -8.03 5.98
CA GLY A 186 -13.25 -8.02 4.68
C GLY A 186 -12.28 -8.09 3.50
N VAL A 187 -11.05 -8.55 3.72
CA VAL A 187 -10.06 -8.71 2.66
C VAL A 187 -10.48 -9.93 1.84
N PRO A 188 -10.83 -9.78 0.55
CA PRO A 188 -11.27 -10.92 -0.24
C PRO A 188 -10.06 -11.80 -0.58
N LEU A 189 -10.14 -13.05 -0.14
CA LEU A 189 -9.24 -14.11 -0.56
C LEU A 189 -9.50 -14.43 -2.04
N ARG A 190 -8.69 -13.84 -2.92
CA ARG A 190 -8.68 -14.17 -4.35
C ARG A 190 -7.68 -15.29 -4.57
N GLY A 191 -8.10 -16.55 -4.38
CA GLY A 191 -7.27 -17.73 -4.56
C GLY A 191 -7.90 -19.01 -4.00
N SER A 192 -7.20 -20.14 -4.13
CA SER A 192 -7.61 -21.41 -3.54
C SER A 192 -7.13 -21.50 -2.09
N PHE A 193 -8.06 -21.73 -1.16
CA PHE A 193 -7.75 -21.95 0.26
C PHE A 193 -6.81 -23.13 0.49
N LEU A 194 -6.96 -24.19 -0.31
CA LEU A 194 -6.07 -25.36 -0.28
C LEU A 194 -4.64 -25.01 -0.70
N PHE A 195 -4.47 -24.13 -1.69
CA PHE A 195 -3.15 -23.70 -2.14
C PHE A 195 -2.44 -22.88 -1.05
N LEU A 196 -3.18 -22.03 -0.34
CA LEU A 196 -2.66 -21.27 0.80
C LEU A 196 -2.18 -22.21 1.91
N LEU A 197 -2.99 -23.20 2.31
CA LEU A 197 -2.59 -24.18 3.32
C LEU A 197 -1.35 -24.99 2.93
N VAL A 198 -1.25 -25.43 1.67
CA VAL A 198 -0.08 -26.20 1.20
C VAL A 198 1.18 -25.35 1.22
N VAL A 199 1.13 -24.10 0.75
CA VAL A 199 2.29 -23.20 0.78
C VAL A 199 2.69 -22.83 2.21
N SER A 200 1.73 -22.61 3.10
CA SER A 200 2.00 -22.33 4.52
C SER A 200 2.50 -23.55 5.31
N SER A 201 2.33 -24.77 4.78
CA SER A 201 2.86 -26.01 5.37
C SER A 201 4.30 -26.32 4.98
N LEU A 202 4.86 -25.60 4.00
CA LEU A 202 6.21 -25.76 3.47
C LEU A 202 7.20 -24.88 4.25
#